data_AF-A0A5B8N080-F1
#
_entry.id   AF-A0A5B8N080-F1
#
_cell.length_a   1.000
_cell.length_b   1.000
_cell.length_c   1.000
_cell.angle_alpha   90.00
_cell.angle_beta   90.00
_cell.angle_gamma   90.00
#
_symmetry.space_group_name_H-M   'P 1'
#
loop_
_entity.id
_entity.type
_entity.pdbx_description
1 polymer ?
#
loop_
_entity_poly.entity_id
_entity_poly.type
_entity_poly.pdbx_seq_one_letter_code
_entity_poly.pdbx_strand_id
1 'polypeptide(L)'
;MVVDKNAKSDSHFLQQKQRLAIQRLQNENNKLKDEILLDNKCNPSGHGYATSVQIAKLQDQADLYTRKIETEKRRVSELDKQIAEMNQRIMEQRRQMGGVNAARENNQQTQRQIKILENRLEKALVKYNEALGKNKKLKEQIDSLRRERLVFDQIYKKLEKELEEKKREMANIIEVSNSAYEARDAALQELTILQNQADKEQAAFESEWRELGKMIDEDKKMKDIMKVKESKRSSDAAGDDGSAGDGEKKGKKKLMSKDWVSMKEKALHRNQVDRIKSYSEAFQKIQEATGITDIDELVTKFLDAEDQNFTLFTYVNDLNLEIEKVESQINDIKSDIEKYKGQGNDSESQRKKILDQLEDKLRQTEEKTEQTERQYEQSTKTISGLKSGIFNIFNRIGCASLTNKELLDSGIKQANMMQYLGIIEQRTNELLQIYATSQTNQPQDGASSMVLGTGPSVPSGHTAISIEPPSVLAEQSDESDADDNAEEERPLNREEISQRVNKRMQKRLNSKSKSLPGKALPGSRSRFKE
;
A
#
# COMPACT_ATOMS: atom_id res chain seq x y z
N MET A 1 20.24 152.94 124.78
CA MET A 1 19.44 152.21 125.79
C MET A 1 17.99 152.23 125.30
N VAL A 2 17.20 151.15 125.12
CA VAL A 2 17.32 149.69 125.38
C VAL A 2 16.52 149.00 124.24
N VAL A 3 16.91 147.95 123.48
CA VAL A 3 17.90 146.84 123.54
C VAL A 3 17.36 145.50 124.09
N ASP A 4 17.53 144.42 123.31
CA ASP A 4 17.51 143.00 123.69
C ASP A 4 16.35 142.39 124.52
N LYS A 5 15.11 142.41 124.00
CA LYS A 5 14.06 141.47 124.50
C LYS A 5 13.24 140.67 123.47
N ASN A 6 13.04 141.11 122.23
CA ASN A 6 12.10 140.41 121.33
C ASN A 6 12.67 139.17 120.60
N ALA A 7 13.99 138.99 120.46
CA ALA A 7 14.55 137.90 119.66
C ALA A 7 14.65 136.53 120.38
N LYS A 8 14.55 136.48 121.71
CA LYS A 8 14.78 135.25 122.49
C LYS A 8 13.53 134.38 122.71
N SER A 9 12.32 134.94 122.56
CA SER A 9 11.07 134.21 122.82
C SER A 9 10.73 133.22 121.70
N ASP A 10 10.83 133.66 120.44
CA ASP A 10 10.40 132.84 119.28
C ASP A 10 11.33 131.63 119.03
N SER A 11 12.63 131.79 119.28
CA SER A 11 13.61 130.69 119.18
C SER A 11 13.29 129.54 120.17
N HIS A 12 12.82 129.88 121.37
CA HIS A 12 12.51 128.90 122.42
C HIS A 12 11.24 128.09 122.09
N PHE A 13 10.22 128.73 121.50
CA PHE A 13 9.01 128.07 121.03
C PHE A 13 9.28 127.10 119.87
N LEU A 14 10.15 127.49 118.92
CA LEU A 14 10.53 126.63 117.80
C LEU A 14 11.32 125.39 118.26
N GLN A 15 12.25 125.54 119.21
CA GLN A 15 12.96 124.40 119.82
C GLN A 15 12.01 123.44 120.54
N GLN A 16 11.01 123.95 121.27
CA GLN A 16 10.03 123.09 121.95
C GLN A 16 9.19 122.29 120.96
N LYS A 17 8.80 122.89 119.83
CA LYS A 17 8.09 122.20 118.74
C LYS A 17 8.95 121.12 118.07
N GLN A 18 10.25 121.39 117.85
CA GLN A 18 11.19 120.38 117.33
C GLN A 18 11.38 119.20 118.30
N ARG A 19 11.50 119.45 119.62
CA ARG A 19 11.61 118.37 120.62
C ARG A 19 10.39 117.44 120.62
N LEU A 20 9.18 117.99 120.52
CA LEU A 20 7.95 117.19 120.42
C LEU A 20 7.89 116.34 119.14
N ALA A 21 8.39 116.86 118.01
CA ALA A 21 8.45 116.11 116.76
C ALA A 21 9.45 114.94 116.84
N ILE A 22 10.62 115.15 117.42
CA ILE A 22 11.63 114.09 117.66
C ILE A 22 11.05 113.00 118.58
N GLN A 23 10.31 113.38 119.63
CA GLN A 23 9.71 112.43 120.57
C GLN A 23 8.62 111.56 119.91
N ARG A 24 7.87 112.08 118.93
CA ARG A 24 6.96 111.26 118.09
C ARG A 24 7.73 110.24 117.25
N LEU A 25 8.77 110.69 116.52
CA LEU A 25 9.57 109.82 115.66
C LEU A 25 10.30 108.71 116.43
N GLN A 26 10.68 108.96 117.69
CA GLN A 26 11.22 107.94 118.58
C GLN A 26 10.17 106.88 118.97
N ASN A 27 8.94 107.30 119.28
CA ASN A 27 7.86 106.36 119.58
C ASN A 27 7.43 105.53 118.35
N GLU A 28 7.42 106.12 117.16
CA GLU A 28 7.15 105.39 115.91
C GLU A 28 8.28 104.38 115.58
N ASN A 29 9.55 104.76 115.77
CA ASN A 29 10.67 103.83 115.63
C ASN A 29 10.62 102.65 116.60
N ASN A 30 10.19 102.86 117.85
CA ASN A 30 10.05 101.79 118.82
C ASN A 30 8.93 100.81 118.40
N LYS A 31 7.78 101.32 117.95
CA LYS A 31 6.70 100.47 117.40
C LYS A 31 7.14 99.61 116.21
N LEU A 32 7.86 100.20 115.25
CA LEU A 32 8.37 99.46 114.08
C LEU A 32 9.39 98.37 114.48
N LYS A 33 10.20 98.60 115.52
CA LYS A 33 11.10 97.58 116.06
C LYS A 33 10.35 96.42 116.71
N ASP A 34 9.27 96.72 117.43
CA ASP A 34 8.42 95.71 118.06
C ASP A 34 7.68 94.86 117.00
N GLU A 35 7.19 95.48 115.91
CA GLU A 35 6.59 94.77 114.77
C GLU A 35 7.59 93.83 114.06
N ILE A 36 8.82 94.28 113.79
CA ILE A 36 9.87 93.44 113.17
C ILE A 36 10.28 92.27 114.09
N LEU A 37 10.26 92.46 115.42
CA LEU A 37 10.51 91.39 116.38
C LEU A 37 9.37 90.37 116.47
N LEU A 38 8.13 90.80 116.24
CA LEU A 38 6.96 89.92 116.14
C LEU A 38 7.00 89.10 114.85
N ASP A 39 7.25 89.72 113.69
CA ASP A 39 7.25 89.03 112.40
C ASP A 39 8.36 87.95 112.32
N ASN A 40 9.57 88.27 112.78
CA ASN A 40 10.66 87.30 112.89
C ASN A 40 10.41 86.17 113.92
N LYS A 41 9.53 86.37 114.91
CA LYS A 41 9.11 85.30 115.85
C LYS A 41 7.97 84.46 115.29
N CYS A 42 7.08 85.04 114.49
CA CYS A 42 5.91 84.37 113.94
C CYS A 42 6.21 83.55 112.68
N ASN A 43 7.40 83.70 112.06
CA ASN A 43 7.79 82.95 110.86
C ASN A 43 9.02 82.03 111.04
N PRO A 44 8.98 81.01 111.92
CA PRO A 44 10.00 79.96 111.94
C PRO A 44 9.80 79.05 110.71
N SER A 45 10.65 79.19 109.70
CA SER A 45 10.57 78.48 108.39
C SER A 45 10.87 76.96 108.44
N GLY A 46 10.49 76.26 109.52
CA GLY A 46 10.88 74.88 109.82
C GLY A 46 10.13 73.76 109.09
N HIS A 47 9.11 74.06 108.28
CA HIS A 47 8.26 73.03 107.64
C HIS A 47 8.78 72.48 106.30
N GLY A 48 9.94 72.93 105.80
CA GLY A 48 10.47 72.50 104.50
C GLY A 48 11.07 71.09 104.45
N TYR A 49 11.63 70.58 105.56
CA TYR A 49 12.53 69.42 105.52
C TYR A 49 11.83 68.08 105.26
N ALA A 50 10.72 67.80 105.95
CA ALA A 50 9.97 66.54 105.76
C ALA A 50 9.37 66.44 104.35
N THR A 51 8.82 67.55 103.86
CA THR A 51 8.25 67.67 102.50
C THR A 51 9.35 67.51 101.45
N SER A 52 10.52 68.12 101.65
CA SER A 52 11.72 67.94 100.82
C SER A 52 12.15 66.46 100.70
N VAL A 53 12.19 65.73 101.81
CA VAL A 53 12.55 64.29 101.81
C VAL A 53 11.51 63.45 101.06
N GLN A 54 10.21 63.77 101.16
CA GLN A 54 9.17 63.04 100.43
C GLN A 54 9.20 63.38 98.92
N ILE A 55 9.47 64.64 98.56
CA ILE A 55 9.68 65.06 97.17
C ILE A 55 10.89 64.32 96.59
N ALA A 56 12.02 64.24 97.30
CA ALA A 56 13.20 63.51 96.85
C ALA A 56 12.90 62.02 96.57
N LYS A 57 12.16 61.33 97.46
CA LYS A 57 11.75 59.94 97.22
C LYS A 57 10.85 59.77 95.99
N LEU A 58 9.96 60.72 95.73
CA LEU A 58 9.10 60.71 94.54
C LEU A 58 9.90 61.05 93.27
N GLN A 59 10.90 61.93 93.37
CA GLN A 59 11.87 62.21 92.31
C GLN A 59 12.67 60.95 91.95
N ASP A 60 13.23 60.25 92.94
CA ASP A 60 13.96 58.98 92.74
C ASP A 60 13.08 57.89 92.09
N GLN A 61 11.80 57.81 92.47
CA GLN A 61 10.84 56.90 91.85
C GLN A 61 10.50 57.32 90.42
N ALA A 62 10.29 58.61 90.15
CA ALA A 62 10.05 59.13 88.82
C ALA A 62 11.25 58.87 87.89
N ASP A 63 12.48 59.08 88.38
CA ASP A 63 13.72 58.78 87.66
C ASP A 63 13.88 57.27 87.41
N LEU A 64 13.57 56.43 88.38
CA LEU A 64 13.58 54.97 88.24
C LEU A 64 12.59 54.49 87.17
N TYR A 65 11.35 54.98 87.19
CA TYR A 65 10.35 54.63 86.19
C TYR A 65 10.67 55.23 84.82
N THR A 66 11.24 56.43 84.76
CA THR A 66 11.71 57.05 83.50
C THR A 66 12.81 56.19 82.87
N ARG A 67 13.81 55.77 83.65
CA ARG A 67 14.86 54.83 83.17
C ARG A 67 14.28 53.49 82.69
N LYS A 68 13.30 52.92 83.40
CA LYS A 68 12.61 51.69 82.97
C LYS A 68 11.83 51.87 81.66
N ILE A 69 11.11 52.99 81.53
CA ILE A 69 10.39 53.35 80.30
C ILE A 69 11.37 53.57 79.15
N GLU A 70 12.53 54.17 79.39
CA GLU A 70 13.59 54.28 78.37
C GLU A 70 14.15 52.92 77.96
N THR A 71 14.42 52.01 78.89
CA THR A 71 14.92 50.66 78.54
C THR A 71 13.90 49.87 77.74
N GLU A 72 12.61 49.93 78.11
CA GLU A 72 11.56 49.26 77.33
C GLU A 72 11.31 49.96 75.99
N LYS A 73 11.40 51.30 75.88
CA LYS A 73 11.37 52.00 74.58
C LYS A 73 12.52 51.59 73.66
N ARG A 74 13.73 51.39 74.21
CA ARG A 74 14.87 50.86 73.44
C ARG A 74 14.61 49.42 72.98
N ARG A 75 14.06 48.57 73.85
CA ARG A 75 13.68 47.19 73.53
C ARG A 75 12.59 47.11 72.45
N VAL A 76 11.56 47.95 72.54
CA VAL A 76 10.51 48.07 71.51
C VAL A 76 11.14 48.51 70.18
N SER A 77 11.98 49.54 70.17
CA SER A 77 12.68 49.98 68.95
C SER A 77 13.61 48.92 68.35
N GLU A 78 14.21 48.05 69.17
CA GLU A 78 15.01 46.92 68.71
C GLU A 78 14.14 45.80 68.12
N LEU A 79 13.01 45.46 68.77
CA LEU A 79 12.04 44.50 68.24
C LEU A 79 11.40 45.01 66.94
N ASP A 80 11.05 46.29 66.84
CA ASP A 80 10.53 46.91 65.62
C ASP A 80 11.53 46.81 64.45
N LYS A 81 12.83 46.98 64.72
CA LYS A 81 13.90 46.75 63.72
C LYS A 81 13.97 45.28 63.30
N GLN A 82 13.93 44.34 64.25
CA GLN A 82 13.94 42.91 63.93
C GLN A 82 12.70 42.47 63.14
N ILE A 83 11.52 43.05 63.45
CA ILE A 83 10.28 42.84 62.70
C ILE A 83 10.41 43.42 61.29
N ALA A 84 10.97 44.63 61.13
CA ALA A 84 11.21 45.23 59.82
C ALA A 84 12.18 44.39 58.97
N GLU A 85 13.29 43.92 59.55
CA GLU A 85 14.23 43.01 58.87
C GLU A 85 13.58 41.69 58.47
N MET A 86 12.80 41.06 59.34
CA MET A 86 12.13 39.80 59.01
C MET A 86 11.05 39.99 57.94
N ASN A 87 10.28 41.08 58.00
CA ASN A 87 9.35 41.43 56.93
C ASN A 87 10.07 41.67 55.60
N GLN A 88 11.23 42.32 55.60
CA GLN A 88 12.05 42.49 54.40
C GLN A 88 12.58 41.15 53.86
N ARG A 89 13.04 40.23 54.71
CA ARG A 89 13.45 38.87 54.31
C ARG A 89 12.28 38.07 53.74
N ILE A 90 11.09 38.16 54.33
CA ILE A 90 9.86 37.54 53.82
C ILE A 90 9.45 38.13 52.46
N MET A 91 9.54 39.45 52.29
CA MET A 91 9.30 40.12 51.00
C MET A 91 10.26 39.62 49.93
N GLU A 92 11.56 39.55 50.24
CA GLU A 92 12.59 39.10 49.29
C GLU A 92 12.38 37.63 48.90
N GLN A 93 12.08 36.75 49.85
CA GLN A 93 11.73 35.35 49.57
C GLN A 93 10.45 35.22 48.74
N ARG A 94 9.40 36.01 49.02
CA ARG A 94 8.17 36.03 48.21
C ARG A 94 8.43 36.52 46.79
N ARG A 95 9.35 37.49 46.61
CA ARG A 95 9.79 37.99 45.31
C ARG A 95 10.57 36.91 44.55
N GLN A 96 11.52 36.23 45.20
CA GLN A 96 12.30 35.14 44.61
C GLN A 96 11.45 33.93 44.23
N MET A 97 10.43 33.58 45.02
CA MET A 97 9.52 32.47 44.71
C MET A 97 8.47 32.81 43.63
N GLY A 98 8.45 34.03 43.07
CA GLY A 98 7.56 34.42 41.97
C GLY A 98 6.06 34.42 42.30
N GLY A 99 5.69 34.28 43.57
CA GLY A 99 4.31 34.08 44.02
C GLY A 99 3.82 32.63 43.95
N VAL A 100 2.75 32.33 44.68
CA VAL A 100 2.25 30.95 44.91
C VAL A 100 1.89 30.21 43.61
N ASN A 101 1.52 30.95 42.56
CA ASN A 101 1.13 30.37 41.27
C ASN A 101 2.31 30.04 40.35
N ALA A 102 3.49 30.65 40.53
CA ALA A 102 4.62 30.48 39.61
C ALA A 102 5.10 29.01 39.53
N ALA A 103 5.14 28.30 40.67
CA ALA A 103 5.47 26.87 40.70
C ALA A 103 4.42 26.01 39.98
N ARG A 104 3.13 26.36 40.10
CA ARG A 104 2.03 25.67 39.39
C ARG A 104 2.08 25.94 37.89
N GLU A 105 2.37 27.17 37.49
CA GLU A 105 2.49 27.57 36.09
C GLU A 105 3.70 26.91 35.42
N ASN A 106 4.88 26.94 36.06
CA ASN A 106 6.09 26.30 35.54
C ASN A 106 5.90 24.77 35.37
N ASN A 107 5.23 24.11 36.32
CA ASN A 107 4.87 22.69 36.20
C ASN A 107 3.87 22.47 35.03
N GLN A 108 2.87 23.34 34.86
CA GLN A 108 1.97 23.28 33.69
C GLN A 108 2.70 23.51 32.36
N GLN A 109 3.63 24.46 32.28
CA GLN A 109 4.45 24.70 31.08
C GLN A 109 5.32 23.47 30.77
N THR A 110 5.93 22.87 31.80
CA THR A 110 6.71 21.62 31.68
C THR A 110 5.82 20.47 31.19
N GLN A 111 4.61 20.30 31.74
CA GLN A 111 3.64 19.29 31.30
C GLN A 111 3.15 19.51 29.85
N ARG A 112 2.95 20.78 29.42
CA ARG A 112 2.68 21.09 28.00
C ARG A 112 3.86 20.69 27.12
N GLN A 113 5.09 20.97 27.54
CA GLN A 113 6.30 20.63 26.80
C GLN A 113 6.50 19.11 26.69
N ILE A 114 6.25 18.34 27.76
CA ILE A 114 6.26 16.88 27.75
C ILE A 114 5.28 16.36 26.69
N LYS A 115 4.01 16.80 26.71
CA LYS A 115 3.00 16.40 25.72
C LYS A 115 3.38 16.75 24.27
N ILE A 116 4.02 17.89 24.05
CA ILE A 116 4.51 18.29 22.71
C ILE A 116 5.62 17.33 22.24
N LEU A 117 6.53 16.92 23.13
CA LEU A 117 7.60 15.98 22.82
C LEU A 117 7.08 14.55 22.62
N GLU A 118 6.11 14.11 23.43
CA GLU A 118 5.39 12.83 23.26
C GLU A 118 4.69 12.76 21.91
N ASN A 119 3.88 13.77 21.57
CA ASN A 119 3.20 13.86 20.26
C ASN A 119 4.19 13.92 19.09
N ARG A 120 5.39 14.50 19.28
CA ARG A 120 6.45 14.52 18.26
C ARG A 120 7.13 13.17 18.11
N LEU A 121 7.35 12.45 19.21
CA LEU A 121 7.88 11.09 19.21
C LEU A 121 6.90 10.13 18.55
N GLU A 122 5.62 10.19 18.90
CA GLU A 122 4.56 9.39 18.29
C GLU A 122 4.49 9.60 16.77
N LYS A 123 4.46 10.86 16.31
CA LYS A 123 4.50 11.19 14.87
C LYS A 123 5.78 10.71 14.18
N ALA A 124 6.90 10.61 14.89
CA ALA A 124 8.14 10.03 14.35
C ALA A 124 8.05 8.49 14.28
N LEU A 125 7.46 7.84 15.28
CA LEU A 125 7.22 6.39 15.31
C LEU A 125 6.24 5.95 14.21
N VAL A 126 5.14 6.69 13.99
CA VAL A 126 4.21 6.43 12.87
C VAL A 126 4.95 6.50 11.53
N LYS A 127 5.72 7.56 11.28
CA LYS A 127 6.53 7.70 10.05
C LYS A 127 7.58 6.60 9.90
N TYR A 128 8.19 6.15 10.99
CA TYR A 128 9.13 5.03 10.99
C TYR A 128 8.44 3.71 10.65
N ASN A 129 7.27 3.43 11.23
CA ASN A 129 6.47 2.24 10.95
C ASN A 129 5.94 2.24 9.50
N GLU A 130 5.50 3.40 8.98
CA GLU A 130 5.18 3.56 7.56
C GLU A 130 6.38 3.25 6.66
N ALA A 131 7.56 3.77 7.00
CA ALA A 131 8.79 3.55 6.23
C ALA A 131 9.20 2.07 6.26
N LEU A 132 9.06 1.38 7.40
CA LEU A 132 9.22 -0.07 7.52
C LEU A 132 8.21 -0.83 6.67
N GLY A 133 6.93 -0.44 6.68
CA GLY A 133 5.88 -1.04 5.85
C GLY A 133 6.17 -0.88 4.35
N LYS A 134 6.60 0.30 3.92
CA LYS A 134 7.07 0.58 2.55
C LYS A 134 8.31 -0.27 2.21
N ASN A 135 9.29 -0.38 3.12
CA ASN A 135 10.49 -1.19 2.92
C ASN A 135 10.17 -2.70 2.80
N LYS A 136 9.22 -3.21 3.59
CA LYS A 136 8.75 -4.59 3.52
C LYS A 136 8.10 -4.88 2.16
N LYS A 137 7.18 -4.02 1.70
CA LYS A 137 6.56 -4.13 0.37
C LYS A 137 7.59 -4.10 -0.78
N LEU A 138 8.59 -3.21 -0.69
CA LEU A 138 9.68 -3.16 -1.68
C LEU A 138 10.53 -4.44 -1.69
N LYS A 139 10.81 -5.03 -0.52
CA LYS A 139 11.51 -6.33 -0.44
C LYS A 139 10.69 -7.46 -1.05
N GLU A 140 9.40 -7.54 -0.74
CA GLU A 140 8.47 -8.52 -1.32
C GLU A 140 8.38 -8.39 -2.85
N GLN A 141 8.38 -7.16 -3.38
CA GLN A 141 8.46 -6.89 -4.83
C GLN A 141 9.78 -7.34 -5.43
N ILE A 142 10.93 -7.02 -4.81
CA ILE A 142 12.26 -7.46 -5.25
C ILE A 142 12.33 -8.99 -5.30
N ASP A 143 11.80 -9.68 -4.30
CA ASP A 143 11.81 -11.15 -4.25
C ASP A 143 10.76 -11.81 -5.17
N SER A 144 9.70 -11.09 -5.59
CA SER A 144 8.86 -11.49 -6.72
C SER A 144 9.63 -11.41 -8.04
N LEU A 145 10.19 -10.24 -8.35
CA LEU A 145 10.95 -9.99 -9.57
C LEU A 145 12.17 -10.93 -9.71
N ARG A 146 12.81 -11.30 -8.61
CA ARG A 146 13.89 -12.32 -8.58
C ARG A 146 13.40 -13.72 -8.94
N ARG A 147 12.23 -14.13 -8.43
CA ARG A 147 11.61 -15.42 -8.77
C ARG A 147 11.16 -15.45 -10.23
N GLU A 148 10.53 -14.38 -10.70
CA GLU A 148 10.15 -14.21 -12.10
C GLU A 148 11.38 -14.27 -13.02
N ARG A 149 12.45 -13.53 -12.71
CA ARG A 149 13.72 -13.58 -13.44
C ARG A 149 14.32 -14.99 -13.47
N LEU A 150 14.25 -15.74 -12.37
CA LEU A 150 14.75 -17.12 -12.31
C LEU A 150 13.92 -18.05 -13.22
N VAL A 151 12.60 -17.88 -13.27
CA VAL A 151 11.72 -18.61 -14.20
C VAL A 151 12.03 -18.25 -15.65
N PHE A 152 12.22 -16.96 -15.96
CA PHE A 152 12.64 -16.53 -17.30
C PHE A 152 14.01 -17.11 -17.69
N ASP A 153 15.03 -17.04 -16.82
CA ASP A 153 16.35 -17.63 -17.06
C ASP A 153 16.27 -19.15 -17.33
N GLN A 154 15.33 -19.86 -16.69
CA GLN A 154 15.07 -21.28 -16.97
C GLN A 154 14.40 -21.50 -18.33
N ILE A 155 13.41 -20.67 -18.71
CA ILE A 155 12.72 -20.75 -20.00
C ILE A 155 13.70 -20.43 -21.14
N TYR A 156 14.51 -19.37 -21.01
CA TYR A 156 15.54 -19.03 -21.99
C TYR A 156 16.52 -20.19 -22.23
N LYS A 157 17.01 -20.85 -21.17
CA LYS A 157 17.89 -22.02 -21.29
C LYS A 157 17.23 -23.23 -21.97
N LYS A 158 15.91 -23.42 -21.79
CA LYS A 158 15.16 -24.47 -22.51
C LYS A 158 15.06 -24.14 -23.99
N LEU A 159 14.62 -22.93 -24.33
CA LEU A 159 14.51 -22.45 -25.71
C LEU A 159 15.85 -22.45 -26.44
N GLU A 160 16.94 -22.07 -25.77
CA GLU A 160 18.31 -22.12 -26.31
C GLU A 160 18.73 -23.56 -26.62
N LYS A 161 18.40 -24.51 -25.73
CA LYS A 161 18.68 -25.94 -25.94
C LYS A 161 17.84 -26.54 -27.08
N GLU A 162 16.55 -26.22 -27.14
CA GLU A 162 15.63 -26.64 -28.21
C GLU A 162 16.07 -26.07 -29.57
N LEU A 163 16.53 -24.82 -29.61
CA LEU A 163 17.07 -24.17 -30.80
C LEU A 163 18.36 -24.84 -31.28
N GLU A 164 19.25 -25.22 -30.36
CA GLU A 164 20.48 -25.95 -30.70
C GLU A 164 20.22 -27.40 -31.13
N GLU A 165 19.20 -28.04 -30.58
CA GLU A 165 18.71 -29.35 -31.02
C GLU A 165 18.12 -29.27 -32.43
N LYS A 166 17.29 -28.25 -32.73
CA LYS A 166 16.73 -28.02 -34.07
C LYS A 166 17.78 -27.67 -35.12
N LYS A 167 18.84 -26.94 -34.76
CA LYS A 167 20.00 -26.74 -35.65
C LYS A 167 20.72 -28.05 -35.97
N ARG A 168 20.90 -28.93 -34.97
CA ARG A 168 21.53 -30.25 -35.17
C ARG A 168 20.67 -31.14 -36.06
N GLU A 169 19.36 -31.17 -35.84
CA GLU A 169 18.41 -31.88 -36.70
C GLU A 169 18.45 -31.35 -38.14
N MET A 170 18.48 -30.03 -38.34
CA MET A 170 18.62 -29.41 -39.66
C MET A 170 19.96 -29.78 -40.32
N ALA A 171 21.07 -29.79 -39.58
CA ALA A 171 22.38 -30.22 -40.10
C ALA A 171 22.37 -31.70 -40.52
N ASN A 172 21.79 -32.59 -39.70
CA ASN A 172 21.63 -34.01 -40.02
C ASN A 172 20.77 -34.22 -41.28
N ILE A 173 19.67 -33.46 -41.44
CA ILE A 173 18.82 -33.52 -42.64
C ILE A 173 19.60 -33.08 -43.89
N ILE A 174 20.45 -32.06 -43.79
CA ILE A 174 21.32 -31.62 -44.89
C ILE A 174 22.35 -32.70 -45.23
N GLU A 175 22.98 -33.35 -44.24
CA GLU A 175 23.94 -34.43 -44.44
C GLU A 175 23.29 -35.65 -45.13
N VAL A 176 22.14 -36.10 -44.64
CA VAL A 176 21.36 -37.19 -45.26
C VAL A 176 20.91 -36.81 -46.67
N SER A 177 20.49 -35.56 -46.90
CA SER A 177 20.12 -35.08 -48.24
C SER A 177 21.30 -35.08 -49.20
N ASN A 178 22.47 -34.61 -48.76
CA ASN A 178 23.69 -34.63 -49.56
C ASN A 178 24.11 -36.07 -49.91
N SER A 179 24.09 -36.98 -48.94
CA SER A 179 24.37 -38.41 -49.19
C SER A 179 23.38 -39.04 -50.18
N ALA A 180 22.09 -38.67 -50.10
CA ALA A 180 21.10 -39.11 -51.08
C ALA A 180 21.32 -38.51 -52.49
N TYR A 181 21.77 -37.25 -52.58
CA TYR A 181 22.17 -36.64 -53.86
C TYR A 181 23.41 -37.30 -54.45
N GLU A 182 24.44 -37.59 -53.65
CA GLU A 182 25.64 -38.31 -54.08
C GLU A 182 25.30 -39.72 -54.59
N ALA A 183 24.47 -40.47 -53.86
CA ALA A 183 24.02 -41.80 -54.27
C ALA A 183 23.20 -41.76 -55.57
N ARG A 184 22.31 -40.78 -55.73
CA ARG A 184 21.55 -40.55 -56.97
C ARG A 184 22.48 -40.21 -58.13
N ASP A 185 23.44 -39.32 -57.93
CA ASP A 185 24.32 -38.84 -58.99
C ASP A 185 25.32 -39.92 -59.41
N ALA A 186 25.76 -40.78 -58.49
CA ALA A 186 26.50 -41.99 -58.80
C ALA A 186 25.67 -42.97 -59.66
N ALA A 187 24.42 -43.25 -59.28
CA ALA A 187 23.53 -44.12 -60.06
C ALA A 187 23.22 -43.55 -61.47
N LEU A 188 23.08 -42.23 -61.60
CA LEU A 188 22.92 -41.55 -62.89
C LEU A 188 24.19 -41.64 -63.76
N GLN A 189 25.37 -41.57 -63.15
CA GLN A 189 26.64 -41.79 -63.87
C GLN A 189 26.76 -43.24 -64.34
N GLU A 190 26.45 -44.23 -63.49
CA GLU A 190 26.43 -45.65 -63.88
C GLU A 190 25.43 -45.92 -65.02
N LEU A 191 24.21 -45.37 -64.93
CA LEU A 191 23.21 -45.48 -66.00
C LEU A 191 23.72 -44.86 -67.31
N THR A 192 24.37 -43.69 -67.23
CA THR A 192 24.98 -43.04 -68.41
C THR A 192 26.11 -43.89 -69.00
N ILE A 193 26.92 -44.55 -68.18
CA ILE A 193 27.99 -45.46 -68.63
C ILE A 193 27.39 -46.70 -69.31
N LEU A 194 26.37 -47.32 -68.70
CA LEU A 194 25.67 -48.48 -69.26
C LEU A 194 24.96 -48.14 -70.57
N GLN A 195 24.32 -46.98 -70.68
CA GLN A 195 23.71 -46.52 -71.92
C GLN A 195 24.75 -46.35 -73.04
N ASN A 196 25.86 -45.64 -72.75
CA ASN A 196 26.97 -45.50 -73.70
C ASN A 196 27.62 -46.84 -74.11
N GLN A 197 27.55 -47.86 -73.25
CA GLN A 197 28.04 -49.20 -73.56
C GLN A 197 27.04 -49.96 -74.44
N ALA A 198 25.75 -49.91 -74.12
CA ALA A 198 24.68 -50.49 -74.94
C ALA A 198 24.63 -49.87 -76.35
N ASP A 199 24.77 -48.54 -76.46
CA ASP A 199 24.81 -47.83 -77.75
C ASP A 199 26.01 -48.28 -78.61
N LYS A 200 27.18 -48.55 -77.98
CA LYS A 200 28.36 -49.10 -78.68
C LYS A 200 28.16 -50.54 -79.12
N GLU A 201 27.59 -51.38 -78.27
CA GLU A 201 27.30 -52.78 -78.57
C GLU A 201 26.24 -52.90 -79.67
N GLN A 202 25.20 -52.06 -79.65
CA GLN A 202 24.24 -51.94 -80.74
C GLN A 202 24.91 -51.46 -82.04
N ALA A 203 25.75 -50.42 -81.99
CA ALA A 203 26.46 -49.94 -83.18
C ALA A 203 27.42 -50.99 -83.77
N ALA A 204 28.07 -51.80 -82.92
CA ALA A 204 28.89 -52.93 -83.34
C ALA A 204 28.02 -54.03 -83.98
N PHE A 205 26.92 -54.43 -83.33
CA PHE A 205 25.97 -55.41 -83.86
C PHE A 205 25.35 -54.96 -85.20
N GLU A 206 24.98 -53.68 -85.34
CA GLU A 206 24.49 -53.13 -86.62
C GLU A 206 25.55 -53.14 -87.72
N SER A 207 26.83 -53.00 -87.37
CA SER A 207 27.95 -53.13 -88.32
C SER A 207 28.15 -54.58 -88.74
N GLU A 208 28.20 -55.52 -87.79
CA GLU A 208 28.31 -56.96 -88.05
C GLU A 208 27.11 -57.47 -88.85
N TRP A 209 25.89 -57.07 -88.49
CA TRP A 209 24.66 -57.41 -89.23
C TRP A 209 24.68 -56.89 -90.67
N ARG A 210 25.22 -55.69 -90.88
CA ARG A 210 25.40 -55.10 -92.22
C ARG A 210 26.47 -55.81 -93.03
N GLU A 211 27.52 -56.32 -92.39
CA GLU A 211 28.56 -57.12 -93.04
C GLU A 211 28.05 -58.54 -93.38
N LEU A 212 27.37 -59.20 -92.45
CA LEU A 212 26.74 -60.50 -92.67
C LEU A 212 25.63 -60.41 -93.73
N GLY A 213 24.86 -59.32 -93.74
CA GLY A 213 23.88 -59.02 -94.77
C GLY A 213 24.50 -58.86 -96.17
N LYS A 214 25.65 -58.17 -96.28
CA LYS A 214 26.42 -58.11 -97.54
C LYS A 214 26.89 -59.49 -97.98
N MET A 215 27.44 -60.29 -97.06
CA MET A 215 27.92 -61.64 -97.35
C MET A 215 26.77 -62.55 -97.84
N ILE A 216 25.59 -62.44 -97.24
CA ILE A 216 24.37 -63.15 -97.68
C ILE A 216 23.88 -62.63 -99.03
N ASP A 217 23.94 -61.33 -99.32
CA ASP A 217 23.58 -60.78 -100.63
C ASP A 217 24.59 -61.17 -101.72
N GLU A 218 25.86 -61.32 -101.38
CA GLU A 218 26.91 -61.85 -102.26
C GLU A 218 26.71 -63.35 -102.53
N ASP A 219 26.43 -64.16 -101.50
CA ASP A 219 26.08 -65.58 -101.64
C ASP A 219 24.76 -65.78 -102.38
N LYS A 220 23.73 -64.93 -102.16
CA LYS A 220 22.50 -64.93 -102.96
C LYS A 220 22.78 -64.58 -104.41
N LYS A 221 23.55 -63.53 -104.71
CA LYS A 221 23.95 -63.20 -106.09
C LYS A 221 24.69 -64.38 -106.72
N MET A 222 25.60 -65.02 -106.00
CA MET A 222 26.32 -66.20 -106.49
C MET A 222 25.38 -67.41 -106.71
N LYS A 223 24.44 -67.65 -105.79
CA LYS A 223 23.42 -68.72 -105.89
C LYS A 223 22.37 -68.45 -106.95
N ASP A 224 21.99 -67.20 -107.22
CA ASP A 224 21.09 -66.85 -108.30
C ASP A 224 21.81 -66.95 -109.65
N ILE A 225 23.09 -66.57 -109.72
CA ILE A 225 23.95 -66.87 -110.88
C ILE A 225 24.08 -68.40 -111.09
N MET A 226 24.20 -69.20 -110.02
CA MET A 226 24.19 -70.66 -110.11
C MET A 226 22.82 -71.22 -110.51
N LYS A 227 21.72 -70.76 -109.92
CA LYS A 227 20.34 -71.18 -110.25
C LYS A 227 19.95 -70.83 -111.68
N VAL A 228 20.35 -69.68 -112.20
CA VAL A 228 20.17 -69.34 -113.64
C VAL A 228 21.00 -70.28 -114.54
N LYS A 229 22.08 -70.87 -114.02
CA LYS A 229 22.87 -71.93 -114.67
C LYS A 229 22.25 -73.34 -114.51
N GLU A 230 21.57 -73.59 -113.40
CA GLU A 230 21.04 -74.90 -112.98
C GLU A 230 19.59 -75.14 -113.47
N SER A 231 18.74 -74.10 -113.47
CA SER A 231 17.44 -74.08 -114.18
C SER A 231 17.57 -74.18 -115.71
N LYS A 232 18.80 -74.23 -116.25
CA LYS A 232 19.10 -74.60 -117.64
C LYS A 232 19.56 -76.07 -117.80
N ARG A 233 19.56 -76.87 -116.72
CA ARG A 233 20.14 -78.22 -116.69
C ARG A 233 19.39 -79.29 -115.88
N SER A 234 18.33 -78.96 -115.14
CA SER A 234 17.54 -79.95 -114.37
C SER A 234 16.05 -79.91 -114.69
N SER A 235 15.70 -80.30 -115.92
CA SER A 235 14.42 -80.94 -116.21
C SER A 235 14.68 -82.44 -116.38
N ASP A 236 14.50 -83.24 -115.33
CA ASP A 236 14.18 -84.69 -115.35
C ASP A 236 14.30 -85.31 -113.94
N ALA A 237 13.55 -86.40 -113.71
CA ALA A 237 13.42 -87.23 -112.49
C ALA A 237 12.80 -86.52 -111.24
N ALA A 238 11.64 -86.86 -110.66
CA ALA A 238 10.76 -88.04 -110.55
C ALA A 238 10.94 -88.91 -109.27
N GLY A 239 9.84 -89.04 -108.50
CA GLY A 239 9.63 -90.02 -107.42
C GLY A 239 10.37 -89.78 -106.09
N ASP A 240 10.02 -90.44 -104.97
CA ASP A 240 8.76 -91.12 -104.60
C ASP A 240 8.77 -91.42 -103.07
N ASP A 241 7.58 -91.62 -102.50
CA ASP A 241 7.19 -92.24 -101.22
C ASP A 241 7.82 -91.80 -99.88
N GLY A 242 7.06 -92.03 -98.80
CA GLY A 242 7.49 -91.81 -97.41
C GLY A 242 7.89 -93.10 -96.70
N SER A 243 8.19 -93.01 -95.39
CA SER A 243 7.59 -93.87 -94.36
C SER A 243 8.10 -93.49 -92.96
N ALA A 244 7.34 -93.87 -91.94
CA ALA A 244 7.63 -93.70 -90.53
C ALA A 244 8.22 -94.98 -89.89
N GLY A 245 8.51 -94.92 -88.59
CA GLY A 245 8.82 -96.07 -87.72
C GLY A 245 10.31 -96.13 -87.33
N ASP A 246 10.65 -96.03 -86.04
CA ASP A 246 10.43 -96.99 -84.94
C ASP A 246 11.62 -97.97 -84.77
N GLY A 247 11.87 -98.45 -83.55
CA GLY A 247 13.01 -99.31 -83.21
C GLY A 247 13.75 -98.88 -81.92
N GLU A 248 13.23 -99.09 -80.71
CA GLU A 248 13.06 -100.40 -80.04
C GLU A 248 14.40 -101.12 -79.74
N LYS A 249 14.69 -101.49 -78.47
CA LYS A 249 14.92 -102.90 -78.03
C LYS A 249 15.57 -103.11 -76.64
N LYS A 250 15.23 -104.29 -76.08
CA LYS A 250 15.86 -105.09 -74.98
C LYS A 250 15.63 -104.63 -73.52
N GLY A 251 15.20 -105.48 -72.59
CA GLY A 251 14.61 -106.83 -72.77
C GLY A 251 14.66 -107.78 -71.55
N LYS A 252 13.67 -108.69 -71.51
CA LYS A 252 13.73 -110.08 -70.99
C LYS A 252 13.98 -110.37 -69.47
N LYS A 253 12.88 -110.84 -68.84
CA LYS A 253 12.67 -112.27 -68.41
C LYS A 253 13.19 -112.73 -67.02
N LYS A 254 12.26 -112.88 -66.06
CA LYS A 254 11.88 -114.10 -65.29
C LYS A 254 10.94 -113.68 -64.13
N LEU A 255 9.67 -114.09 -64.08
CA LEU A 255 9.10 -115.34 -63.54
C LEU A 255 9.34 -115.61 -62.04
N MET A 256 8.24 -115.85 -61.32
CA MET A 256 8.08 -116.50 -60.01
C MET A 256 8.44 -115.74 -58.71
N SER A 257 7.44 -115.05 -58.13
CA SER A 257 6.98 -115.21 -56.72
C SER A 257 5.81 -114.24 -56.45
N LYS A 258 4.59 -114.57 -56.87
CA LYS A 258 3.51 -115.05 -55.99
C LYS A 258 3.33 -114.29 -54.65
N ASP A 259 2.24 -113.52 -54.62
CA ASP A 259 1.20 -113.58 -53.58
C ASP A 259 1.38 -112.85 -52.23
N TRP A 260 2.25 -111.83 -52.12
CA TRP A 260 2.20 -110.90 -50.96
C TRP A 260 2.27 -109.39 -51.25
N VAL A 261 2.81 -108.94 -52.39
CA VAL A 261 2.90 -107.49 -52.71
C VAL A 261 1.61 -106.94 -53.35
N SER A 262 0.89 -107.78 -54.11
CA SER A 262 -0.22 -107.34 -54.97
C SER A 262 -1.38 -106.66 -54.21
N MET A 263 -1.59 -106.95 -52.92
CA MET A 263 -2.71 -106.38 -52.17
C MET A 263 -2.43 -104.96 -51.65
N LYS A 264 -1.16 -104.63 -51.35
CA LYS A 264 -0.77 -103.29 -50.85
C LYS A 264 -0.67 -102.28 -51.99
N GLU A 265 -0.10 -102.68 -53.13
CA GLU A 265 -0.11 -101.85 -54.35
C GLU A 265 -1.53 -101.63 -54.88
N LYS A 266 -2.40 -102.65 -54.87
CA LYS A 266 -3.82 -102.47 -55.27
C LYS A 266 -4.60 -101.57 -54.31
N ALA A 267 -4.24 -101.48 -53.02
CA ALA A 267 -4.87 -100.56 -52.08
C ALA A 267 -4.40 -99.11 -52.29
N LEU A 268 -3.09 -98.90 -52.48
CA LEU A 268 -2.54 -97.58 -52.83
C LEU A 268 -3.04 -97.09 -54.19
N HIS A 269 -3.03 -97.94 -55.21
CA HIS A 269 -3.62 -97.61 -56.52
C HIS A 269 -5.13 -97.38 -56.44
N ARG A 270 -5.90 -98.09 -55.60
CA ARG A 270 -7.32 -97.74 -55.40
C ARG A 270 -7.48 -96.37 -54.77
N ASN A 271 -6.81 -96.06 -53.66
CA ASN A 271 -6.88 -94.73 -53.05
C ASN A 271 -6.43 -93.61 -54.01
N GLN A 272 -5.44 -93.88 -54.86
CA GLN A 272 -4.96 -92.90 -55.84
C GLN A 272 -5.92 -92.79 -57.03
N VAL A 273 -6.50 -93.89 -57.53
CA VAL A 273 -7.55 -93.91 -58.56
C VAL A 273 -8.83 -93.27 -58.05
N ASP A 274 -9.20 -93.46 -56.79
CA ASP A 274 -10.43 -92.90 -56.22
C ASP A 274 -10.25 -91.41 -55.86
N ARG A 275 -9.03 -90.96 -55.51
CA ARG A 275 -8.68 -89.52 -55.54
C ARG A 275 -8.71 -88.95 -56.96
N ILE A 276 -8.14 -89.64 -57.95
CA ILE A 276 -8.17 -89.20 -59.36
C ILE A 276 -9.62 -89.14 -59.87
N LYS A 277 -10.50 -90.09 -59.52
CA LYS A 277 -11.94 -90.02 -59.82
C LYS A 277 -12.63 -88.89 -59.09
N SER A 278 -12.38 -88.69 -57.79
CA SER A 278 -13.00 -87.60 -57.03
C SER A 278 -12.58 -86.24 -57.56
N TYR A 279 -11.30 -86.06 -57.94
CA TYR A 279 -10.84 -84.87 -58.64
C TYR A 279 -11.44 -84.79 -60.05
N SER A 280 -11.52 -85.88 -60.81
CA SER A 280 -12.14 -85.91 -62.15
C SER A 280 -13.63 -85.56 -62.10
N GLU A 281 -14.38 -86.01 -61.09
CA GLU A 281 -15.79 -85.67 -60.88
C GLU A 281 -15.97 -84.21 -60.43
N ALA A 282 -15.02 -83.68 -59.64
CA ALA A 282 -15.00 -82.26 -59.28
C ALA A 282 -14.67 -81.39 -60.51
N PHE A 283 -13.64 -81.75 -61.28
CA PHE A 283 -13.28 -81.09 -62.54
C PHE A 283 -14.41 -81.18 -63.56
N GLN A 284 -15.10 -82.31 -63.68
CA GLN A 284 -16.24 -82.44 -64.59
C GLN A 284 -17.40 -81.54 -64.17
N LYS A 285 -17.71 -81.44 -62.86
CA LYS A 285 -18.72 -80.48 -62.36
C LYS A 285 -18.32 -79.02 -62.59
N ILE A 286 -17.03 -78.69 -62.47
CA ILE A 286 -16.53 -77.34 -62.75
C ILE A 286 -16.54 -77.06 -64.27
N GLN A 287 -16.23 -78.05 -65.10
CA GLN A 287 -16.29 -77.97 -66.56
C GLN A 287 -17.73 -77.82 -67.06
N GLU A 288 -18.69 -78.53 -66.47
CA GLU A 288 -20.13 -78.36 -66.74
C GLU A 288 -20.66 -76.99 -66.28
N ALA A 289 -20.09 -76.41 -65.22
CA ALA A 289 -20.49 -75.10 -64.70
C ALA A 289 -19.81 -73.89 -65.39
N THR A 290 -18.59 -74.06 -65.90
CA THR A 290 -17.81 -72.96 -66.53
C THR A 290 -17.74 -73.03 -68.04
N GLY A 291 -18.02 -74.20 -68.65
CA GLY A 291 -18.03 -74.41 -70.10
C GLY A 291 -16.65 -74.45 -70.77
N ILE A 292 -15.55 -74.36 -70.01
CA ILE A 292 -14.18 -74.37 -70.55
C ILE A 292 -13.74 -75.82 -70.79
N THR A 293 -13.41 -76.16 -72.03
CA THR A 293 -13.04 -77.53 -72.43
C THR A 293 -11.57 -77.87 -72.19
N ASP A 294 -10.71 -76.87 -72.04
CA ASP A 294 -9.28 -77.06 -71.77
C ASP A 294 -9.00 -77.02 -70.26
N ILE A 295 -8.25 -78.01 -69.77
CA ILE A 295 -7.95 -78.21 -68.35
C ILE A 295 -6.90 -77.20 -67.90
N ASP A 296 -5.92 -76.89 -68.75
CA ASP A 296 -4.82 -75.98 -68.40
C ASP A 296 -5.30 -74.51 -68.35
N GLU A 297 -6.27 -74.14 -69.20
CA GLU A 297 -6.96 -72.83 -69.13
C GLU A 297 -7.83 -72.70 -67.87
N LEU A 298 -8.47 -73.79 -67.43
CA LEU A 298 -9.26 -73.79 -66.20
C LEU A 298 -8.37 -73.66 -64.95
N VAL A 299 -7.25 -74.38 -64.91
CA VAL A 299 -6.28 -74.29 -63.80
C VAL A 299 -5.65 -72.90 -63.72
N THR A 300 -5.24 -72.31 -64.85
CA THR A 300 -4.70 -70.94 -64.85
C THR A 300 -5.73 -69.91 -64.37
N LYS A 301 -6.99 -69.96 -64.85
CA LYS A 301 -8.04 -69.06 -64.34
C LYS A 301 -8.39 -69.29 -62.87
N PHE A 302 -8.23 -70.51 -62.36
CA PHE A 302 -8.44 -70.77 -60.93
C PHE A 302 -7.28 -70.23 -60.07
N LEU A 303 -6.04 -70.34 -60.56
CA LEU A 303 -4.86 -69.70 -59.94
C LEU A 303 -4.97 -68.17 -59.96
N ASP A 304 -5.36 -67.57 -61.09
CA ASP A 304 -5.61 -66.12 -61.21
C ASP A 304 -6.70 -65.67 -60.21
N ALA A 305 -7.75 -66.48 -60.03
CA ALA A 305 -8.82 -66.21 -59.06
C ALA A 305 -8.37 -66.43 -57.61
N GLU A 306 -7.47 -67.40 -57.35
CA GLU A 306 -6.87 -67.65 -56.03
C GLU A 306 -5.92 -66.51 -55.64
N ASP A 307 -5.09 -66.02 -56.56
CA ASP A 307 -4.22 -64.85 -56.39
C ASP A 307 -5.03 -63.56 -56.17
N GLN A 308 -6.13 -63.37 -56.93
CA GLN A 308 -7.06 -62.26 -56.68
C GLN A 308 -7.73 -62.37 -55.30
N ASN A 309 -8.09 -63.59 -54.86
CA ASN A 309 -8.69 -63.79 -53.55
C ASN A 309 -7.66 -63.57 -52.42
N PHE A 310 -6.41 -63.99 -52.62
CA PHE A 310 -5.30 -63.77 -51.67
C PHE A 310 -4.95 -62.29 -51.54
N THR A 311 -4.91 -61.55 -52.65
CA THR A 311 -4.70 -60.09 -52.63
C THR A 311 -5.88 -59.35 -51.99
N LEU A 312 -7.14 -59.74 -52.25
CA LEU A 312 -8.29 -59.21 -51.51
C LEU A 312 -8.22 -59.52 -50.01
N PHE A 313 -7.83 -60.74 -49.62
CA PHE A 313 -7.75 -61.12 -48.20
C PHE A 313 -6.65 -60.35 -47.46
N THR A 314 -5.52 -60.11 -48.14
CA THR A 314 -4.43 -59.26 -47.63
C THR A 314 -4.93 -57.82 -47.45
N TYR A 315 -5.59 -57.25 -48.47
CA TYR A 315 -6.17 -55.91 -48.40
C TYR A 315 -7.25 -55.76 -47.32
N VAL A 316 -8.08 -56.78 -47.10
CA VAL A 316 -9.06 -56.78 -45.99
C VAL A 316 -8.38 -56.81 -44.62
N ASN A 317 -7.27 -57.55 -44.47
CA ASN A 317 -6.47 -57.50 -43.24
C ASN A 317 -5.79 -56.13 -43.04
N ASP A 318 -5.22 -55.55 -44.09
CA ASP A 318 -4.60 -54.21 -44.03
C ASP A 318 -5.64 -53.13 -43.66
N LEU A 319 -6.84 -53.19 -44.24
CA LEU A 319 -7.96 -52.33 -43.86
C LEU A 319 -8.41 -52.54 -42.41
N ASN A 320 -8.45 -53.79 -41.91
CA ASN A 320 -8.80 -54.06 -40.52
C ASN A 320 -7.75 -53.48 -39.56
N LEU A 321 -6.45 -53.60 -39.89
CA LEU A 321 -5.37 -52.96 -39.13
C LEU A 321 -5.44 -51.43 -39.17
N GLU A 322 -5.84 -50.85 -40.31
CA GLU A 322 -6.07 -49.41 -40.42
C GLU A 322 -7.29 -48.95 -39.60
N ILE A 323 -8.37 -49.73 -39.58
CA ILE A 323 -9.54 -49.50 -38.71
C ILE A 323 -9.14 -49.53 -37.24
N GLU A 324 -8.45 -50.57 -36.77
CA GLU A 324 -7.98 -50.64 -35.36
C GLU A 324 -7.09 -49.44 -34.98
N LYS A 325 -6.21 -49.02 -35.89
CA LYS A 325 -5.34 -47.86 -35.71
C LYS A 325 -6.14 -46.55 -35.62
N VAL A 326 -7.13 -46.36 -36.49
CA VAL A 326 -8.02 -45.18 -36.47
C VAL A 326 -8.92 -45.18 -35.24
N GLU A 327 -9.43 -46.34 -34.81
CA GLU A 327 -10.21 -46.46 -33.56
C GLU A 327 -9.37 -46.14 -32.31
N SER A 328 -8.11 -46.58 -32.26
CA SER A 328 -7.16 -46.19 -31.21
C SER A 328 -6.98 -44.67 -31.19
N GLN A 329 -6.69 -44.05 -32.35
CA GLN A 329 -6.52 -42.59 -32.45
C GLN A 329 -7.78 -41.82 -32.03
N ILE A 330 -8.97 -42.32 -32.40
CA ILE A 330 -10.25 -41.74 -31.98
C ILE A 330 -10.42 -41.82 -30.45
N ASN A 331 -10.02 -42.93 -29.82
CA ASN A 331 -10.09 -43.09 -28.37
C ASN A 331 -9.07 -42.23 -27.62
N ASP A 332 -7.85 -42.10 -28.13
CA ASP A 332 -6.83 -41.19 -27.58
C ASP A 332 -7.29 -39.73 -27.63
N ILE A 333 -7.79 -39.29 -28.80
CA ILE A 333 -8.32 -37.93 -28.98
C ILE A 333 -9.54 -37.68 -28.08
N LYS A 334 -10.46 -38.65 -27.93
CA LYS A 334 -11.58 -38.54 -26.99
C LYS A 334 -11.10 -38.41 -25.54
N SER A 335 -10.11 -39.21 -25.13
CA SER A 335 -9.52 -39.14 -23.79
C SER A 335 -8.91 -37.77 -23.51
N ASP A 336 -8.20 -37.19 -24.47
CA ASP A 336 -7.62 -35.85 -24.34
C ASP A 336 -8.69 -34.75 -24.33
N ILE A 337 -9.72 -34.82 -25.17
CA ILE A 337 -10.87 -33.90 -25.12
C ILE A 337 -11.51 -33.92 -23.73
N GLU A 338 -11.67 -35.09 -23.10
CA GLU A 338 -12.29 -35.21 -21.78
C GLU A 338 -11.40 -34.65 -20.66
N LYS A 339 -10.07 -34.86 -20.73
CA LYS A 339 -9.09 -34.22 -19.83
C LYS A 339 -9.15 -32.69 -19.93
N TYR A 340 -9.12 -32.14 -21.15
CA TYR A 340 -9.15 -30.70 -21.38
C TYR A 340 -10.50 -30.07 -21.00
N LYS A 341 -11.62 -30.78 -21.21
CA LYS A 341 -12.95 -30.31 -20.80
C LYS A 341 -13.12 -30.28 -19.28
N GLY A 342 -12.56 -31.26 -18.56
CA GLY A 342 -12.53 -31.25 -17.09
C GLY A 342 -11.71 -30.09 -16.53
N GLN A 343 -10.48 -29.91 -17.02
CA GLN A 343 -9.61 -28.82 -16.56
C GLN A 343 -10.10 -27.42 -17.00
N GLY A 344 -10.70 -27.33 -18.19
CA GLY A 344 -11.26 -26.08 -18.73
C GLY A 344 -12.39 -25.53 -17.86
N ASN A 345 -13.38 -26.34 -17.51
CA ASN A 345 -14.55 -25.89 -16.75
C ASN A 345 -14.18 -25.33 -15.36
N ASP A 346 -13.28 -25.98 -14.62
CA ASP A 346 -12.87 -25.50 -13.29
C ASP A 346 -12.01 -24.23 -13.38
N SER A 347 -11.07 -24.19 -14.34
CA SER A 347 -10.24 -23.01 -14.59
C SER A 347 -11.07 -21.80 -15.06
N GLU A 348 -12.07 -22.02 -15.92
CA GLU A 348 -12.96 -20.98 -16.42
C GLU A 348 -13.95 -20.49 -15.35
N SER A 349 -14.47 -21.39 -14.51
CA SER A 349 -15.28 -21.03 -13.33
C SER A 349 -14.49 -20.19 -12.33
N GLN A 350 -13.22 -20.53 -12.07
CA GLN A 350 -12.34 -19.73 -11.21
C GLN A 350 -11.98 -18.38 -11.85
N ARG A 351 -11.61 -18.37 -13.13
CA ARG A 351 -11.30 -17.15 -13.88
C ARG A 351 -12.48 -16.20 -13.91
N LYS A 352 -13.71 -16.70 -14.12
CA LYS A 352 -14.93 -15.89 -14.10
C LYS A 352 -15.17 -15.26 -12.73
N LYS A 353 -15.08 -16.04 -11.64
CA LYS A 353 -15.19 -15.51 -10.27
C LYS A 353 -14.14 -14.44 -9.95
N ILE A 354 -12.92 -14.58 -10.47
CA ILE A 354 -11.86 -13.56 -10.30
C ILE A 354 -12.21 -12.30 -11.11
N LEU A 355 -12.76 -12.45 -12.30
CA LEU A 355 -13.19 -11.33 -13.16
C LEU A 355 -14.33 -10.55 -12.50
N ASP A 356 -15.39 -11.24 -12.04
CA ASP A 356 -16.51 -10.65 -11.30
C ASP A 356 -16.02 -9.88 -10.05
N GLN A 357 -15.07 -10.44 -9.29
CA GLN A 357 -14.47 -9.79 -8.11
C GLN A 357 -13.59 -8.57 -8.45
N LEU A 358 -12.95 -8.56 -9.62
CA LEU A 358 -12.17 -7.41 -10.08
C LEU A 358 -13.09 -6.29 -10.58
N GLU A 359 -14.19 -6.65 -11.25
CA GLU A 359 -15.22 -5.72 -11.71
C GLU A 359 -15.93 -5.03 -10.54
N ASP A 360 -16.33 -5.77 -9.49
CA ASP A 360 -16.89 -5.19 -8.26
C ASP A 360 -15.89 -4.25 -7.54
N LYS A 361 -14.60 -4.62 -7.49
CA LYS A 361 -13.55 -3.76 -6.90
C LYS A 361 -13.30 -2.49 -7.72
N LEU A 362 -13.35 -2.60 -9.03
CA LEU A 362 -13.23 -1.47 -9.95
C LEU A 362 -14.41 -0.51 -9.73
N ARG A 363 -15.66 -1.01 -9.74
CA ARG A 363 -16.87 -0.21 -9.47
C ARG A 363 -16.84 0.49 -8.11
N GLN A 364 -16.41 -0.19 -7.05
CA GLN A 364 -16.26 0.42 -5.72
C GLN A 364 -15.16 1.48 -5.66
N THR A 365 -14.12 1.36 -6.49
CA THR A 365 -13.03 2.33 -6.55
C THR A 365 -13.45 3.57 -7.35
N GLU A 366 -14.17 3.38 -8.45
CA GLU A 366 -14.77 4.46 -9.25
C GLU A 366 -15.77 5.27 -8.41
N GLU A 367 -16.69 4.62 -7.70
CA GLU A 367 -17.68 5.31 -6.85
C GLU A 367 -17.00 6.15 -5.75
N LYS A 368 -15.96 5.62 -5.11
CA LYS A 368 -15.15 6.39 -4.13
C LYS A 368 -14.41 7.55 -4.79
N THR A 369 -13.86 7.35 -5.98
CA THR A 369 -13.15 8.40 -6.72
C THR A 369 -14.09 9.54 -7.06
N GLU A 370 -15.28 9.23 -7.62
CA GLU A 370 -16.31 10.22 -7.94
C GLU A 370 -16.79 10.99 -6.69
N GLN A 371 -16.97 10.30 -5.55
CA GLN A 371 -17.29 10.96 -4.28
C GLN A 371 -16.19 11.95 -3.85
N THR A 372 -14.91 11.55 -3.91
CA THR A 372 -13.80 12.44 -3.57
C THR A 372 -13.63 13.61 -4.54
N GLU A 373 -13.90 13.40 -5.83
CA GLU A 373 -13.86 14.44 -6.86
C GLU A 373 -14.98 15.46 -6.65
N ARG A 374 -16.22 15.02 -6.36
CA ARG A 374 -17.32 15.90 -5.97
C ARG A 374 -17.00 16.73 -4.72
N GLN A 375 -16.38 16.14 -3.69
CA GLN A 375 -15.94 16.87 -2.49
C GLN A 375 -14.82 17.88 -2.79
N TYR A 376 -13.88 17.51 -3.67
CA TYR A 376 -12.80 18.39 -4.12
C TYR A 376 -13.34 19.58 -4.95
N GLU A 377 -14.30 19.35 -5.84
CA GLU A 377 -14.98 20.44 -6.56
C GLU A 377 -15.70 21.40 -5.60
N GLN A 378 -16.46 20.88 -4.63
CA GLN A 378 -17.16 21.70 -3.64
C GLN A 378 -16.16 22.55 -2.84
N SER A 379 -15.08 21.94 -2.36
CA SER A 379 -13.99 22.62 -1.64
C SER A 379 -13.26 23.65 -2.51
N THR A 380 -13.10 23.38 -3.80
CA THR A 380 -12.49 24.31 -4.75
C THR A 380 -13.40 25.50 -5.02
N LYS A 381 -14.72 25.28 -5.12
CA LYS A 381 -15.75 26.34 -5.26
C LYS A 381 -15.77 27.25 -4.03
N THR A 382 -15.74 26.71 -2.80
CA THR A 382 -15.70 27.52 -1.57
C THR A 382 -14.39 28.31 -1.46
N ILE A 383 -13.24 27.70 -1.76
CA ILE A 383 -11.94 28.41 -1.77
C ILE A 383 -11.90 29.52 -2.83
N SER A 384 -12.49 29.31 -4.01
CA SER A 384 -12.58 30.35 -5.06
C SER A 384 -13.46 31.54 -4.60
N GLY A 385 -14.56 31.25 -3.91
CA GLY A 385 -15.41 32.26 -3.26
C GLY A 385 -14.64 33.05 -2.19
N LEU A 386 -13.92 32.37 -1.29
CA LEU A 386 -13.08 32.98 -0.26
C LEU A 386 -11.98 33.85 -0.88
N LYS A 387 -11.25 33.35 -1.88
CA LYS A 387 -10.24 34.11 -2.62
C LYS A 387 -10.82 35.41 -3.19
N SER A 388 -12.01 35.35 -3.77
CA SER A 388 -12.69 36.52 -4.34
C SER A 388 -13.14 37.51 -3.25
N GLY A 389 -13.67 37.02 -2.12
CA GLY A 389 -14.04 37.84 -0.97
C GLY A 389 -12.84 38.55 -0.34
N ILE A 390 -11.74 37.83 -0.12
CA ILE A 390 -10.48 38.36 0.42
C ILE A 390 -9.90 39.43 -0.52
N PHE A 391 -9.90 39.20 -1.83
CA PHE A 391 -9.45 40.19 -2.82
C PHE A 391 -10.29 41.48 -2.77
N ASN A 392 -11.62 41.34 -2.69
CA ASN A 392 -12.53 42.49 -2.60
C ASN A 392 -12.31 43.30 -1.32
N ILE A 393 -12.12 42.64 -0.18
CA ILE A 393 -11.86 43.29 1.11
C ILE A 393 -10.48 43.98 1.10
N PHE A 394 -9.43 43.29 0.64
CA PHE A 394 -8.07 43.81 0.52
C PHE A 394 -8.01 45.11 -0.30
N ASN A 395 -8.70 45.14 -1.45
CA ASN A 395 -8.77 46.32 -2.31
C ASN A 395 -9.61 47.44 -1.68
N ARG A 396 -10.77 47.12 -1.10
CA ARG A 396 -11.70 48.11 -0.52
C ARG A 396 -11.14 48.81 0.72
N ILE A 397 -10.31 48.11 1.49
CA ILE A 397 -9.65 48.64 2.71
C ILE A 397 -8.31 49.36 2.36
N GLY A 398 -7.84 49.25 1.11
CA GLY A 398 -6.63 49.94 0.64
C GLY A 398 -5.32 49.29 1.11
N CYS A 399 -5.33 47.97 1.34
CA CYS A 399 -4.18 47.22 1.89
C CYS A 399 -2.94 47.19 0.99
N ALA A 400 -3.06 47.60 -0.28
CA ALA A 400 -1.94 47.64 -1.23
C ALA A 400 -0.74 48.48 -0.75
N SER A 401 -0.95 49.50 0.09
CA SER A 401 0.16 50.31 0.64
C SER A 401 0.98 49.62 1.73
N LEU A 402 0.45 48.55 2.37
CA LEU A 402 1.13 47.80 3.43
C LEU A 402 1.76 46.48 2.93
N THR A 403 1.66 46.21 1.63
CA THR A 403 1.95 44.89 1.08
C THR A 403 3.21 44.90 0.22
N ASN A 404 4.08 43.90 0.38
CA ASN A 404 5.25 43.73 -0.49
C ASN A 404 4.83 43.65 -1.96
N LYS A 405 5.54 44.40 -2.82
CA LYS A 405 5.26 44.51 -4.26
C LYS A 405 5.27 43.15 -4.99
N GLU A 406 6.13 42.25 -4.53
CA GLU A 406 6.26 40.87 -5.01
C GLU A 406 5.07 39.97 -4.62
N LEU A 407 4.42 40.22 -3.47
CA LEU A 407 3.21 39.51 -3.07
C LEU A 407 2.02 39.95 -3.93
N LEU A 408 1.88 41.26 -4.17
CA LEU A 408 0.85 41.86 -5.03
C LEU A 408 0.88 41.29 -6.46
N ASP A 409 2.07 41.16 -7.05
CA ASP A 409 2.25 40.66 -8.43
C ASP A 409 1.92 39.15 -8.57
N SER A 410 2.06 38.38 -7.49
CA SER A 410 1.82 36.93 -7.48
C SER A 410 0.33 36.53 -7.50
N GLY A 411 -0.57 37.45 -7.16
CA GLY A 411 -2.00 37.22 -6.96
C GLY A 411 -2.34 36.31 -5.77
N ILE A 412 -3.61 36.31 -5.35
CA ILE A 412 -4.05 35.43 -4.25
C ILE A 412 -3.99 33.97 -4.69
N LYS A 413 -3.05 33.21 -4.12
CA LYS A 413 -2.94 31.74 -4.20
C LYS A 413 -3.32 31.13 -2.85
N GLN A 414 -3.72 29.85 -2.82
CA GLN A 414 -4.10 29.16 -1.57
C GLN A 414 -3.03 29.28 -0.48
N ALA A 415 -1.75 29.10 -0.83
CA ALA A 415 -0.61 29.25 0.09
C ALA A 415 -0.46 30.67 0.67
N ASN A 416 -0.83 31.71 -0.11
CA ASN A 416 -0.67 33.11 0.27
C ASN A 416 -1.92 33.67 0.96
N MET A 417 -3.05 32.94 0.94
CA MET A 417 -4.35 33.42 1.42
C MET A 417 -4.34 33.84 2.89
N MET A 418 -3.59 33.13 3.74
CA MET A 418 -3.37 33.49 5.16
C MET A 418 -2.57 34.79 5.32
N GLN A 419 -1.61 35.07 4.43
CA GLN A 419 -0.81 36.30 4.46
C GLN A 419 -1.68 37.52 4.09
N TYR A 420 -2.52 37.39 3.06
CA TYR A 420 -3.51 38.43 2.73
C TYR A 420 -4.49 38.70 3.87
N LEU A 421 -4.97 37.66 4.56
CA LEU A 421 -5.84 37.82 5.74
C LEU A 421 -5.13 38.56 6.89
N GLY A 422 -3.88 38.23 7.21
CA GLY A 422 -3.11 38.94 8.24
C GLY A 422 -2.86 40.43 7.91
N ILE A 423 -2.65 40.76 6.63
CA ILE A 423 -2.52 42.16 6.20
C ILE A 423 -3.87 42.90 6.29
N ILE A 424 -4.98 42.24 5.93
CA ILE A 424 -6.33 42.79 6.12
C ILE A 424 -6.60 43.03 7.62
N GLU A 425 -6.24 42.09 8.49
CA GLU A 425 -6.39 42.22 9.95
C GLU A 425 -5.60 43.42 10.48
N GLN A 426 -4.31 43.53 10.14
CA GLN A 426 -3.48 44.67 10.54
C GLN A 426 -4.11 45.99 10.09
N ARG A 427 -4.50 46.11 8.81
CA ARG A 427 -5.07 47.34 8.28
C ARG A 427 -6.43 47.68 8.89
N THR A 428 -7.23 46.66 9.21
CA THR A 428 -8.52 46.84 9.89
C THR A 428 -8.31 47.36 11.31
N ASN A 429 -7.33 46.82 12.04
CA ASN A 429 -6.96 47.30 13.37
C ASN A 429 -6.42 48.73 13.35
N GLU A 430 -5.59 49.11 12.38
CA GLU A 430 -5.15 50.50 12.17
C GLU A 430 -6.33 51.46 11.97
N LEU A 431 -7.28 51.11 11.08
CA LEU A 431 -8.48 51.93 10.85
C LEU A 431 -9.36 52.01 12.10
N LEU A 432 -9.46 50.93 12.89
CA LEU A 432 -10.22 50.91 14.14
C LEU A 432 -9.60 51.84 15.20
N GLN A 433 -8.26 51.87 15.31
CA GLN A 433 -7.53 52.78 16.20
C GLN A 433 -7.66 54.25 15.76
N ILE A 434 -7.59 54.53 14.46
CA ILE A 434 -7.85 55.87 13.90
C ILE A 434 -9.30 56.30 14.20
N TYR A 435 -10.27 55.39 14.07
CA TYR A 435 -11.66 55.68 14.39
C TYR A 435 -11.86 55.96 15.89
N ALA A 436 -11.31 55.12 16.77
CA ALA A 436 -11.41 55.31 18.22
C ALA A 436 -10.78 56.64 18.69
N THR A 437 -9.60 56.99 18.17
CA THR A 437 -8.96 58.29 18.46
C THR A 437 -9.75 59.46 17.88
N SER A 438 -10.41 59.30 16.72
CA SER A 438 -11.29 60.33 16.15
C SER A 438 -12.58 60.55 16.97
N GLN A 439 -13.18 59.49 17.54
CA GLN A 439 -14.30 59.61 18.47
C GLN A 439 -13.88 60.27 19.79
N THR A 440 -12.70 59.92 20.32
CA THR A 440 -12.18 60.50 21.58
C THR A 440 -11.96 62.03 21.47
N ASN A 441 -11.78 62.55 20.25
CA ASN A 441 -11.67 63.98 19.96
C ASN A 441 -13.01 64.68 19.66
N GLN A 442 -14.16 63.98 19.73
CA GLN A 442 -15.48 64.62 19.74
C GLN A 442 -15.98 64.80 21.18
N PRO A 443 -16.28 66.04 21.63
CA PRO A 443 -16.75 66.28 22.99
C PRO A 443 -18.26 66.04 23.09
N GLN A 444 -18.67 64.79 23.32
CA GLN A 444 -20.00 64.43 23.83
C GLN A 444 -19.88 63.31 24.88
N ASP A 445 -20.71 63.40 25.92
CA ASP A 445 -20.66 62.54 27.11
C ASP A 445 -21.03 61.06 26.84
N GLY A 446 -20.44 60.15 27.64
CA GLY A 446 -21.10 58.89 27.98
C GLY A 446 -20.31 57.59 27.89
N ALA A 447 -19.65 57.23 29.00
CA ALA A 447 -19.34 55.86 29.44
C ALA A 447 -18.36 54.96 28.64
N SER A 448 -17.72 54.05 29.40
CA SER A 448 -16.99 52.86 28.94
C SER A 448 -15.67 53.05 28.17
N SER A 449 -14.69 53.68 28.81
CA SER A 449 -13.27 53.43 28.50
C SER A 449 -12.81 52.10 29.13
N MET A 450 -13.10 50.96 28.48
CA MET A 450 -12.43 49.70 28.80
C MET A 450 -12.39 48.71 27.62
N VAL A 451 -11.18 48.48 27.10
CA VAL A 451 -10.73 47.33 26.28
C VAL A 451 -11.40 47.13 24.90
N LEU A 452 -10.81 47.74 23.88
CA LEU A 452 -10.79 47.23 22.49
C LEU A 452 -9.46 47.60 21.82
N GLY A 453 -8.79 46.63 21.17
CA GLY A 453 -7.74 46.91 20.17
C GLY A 453 -6.28 46.56 20.49
N THR A 454 -5.97 45.80 21.54
CA THR A 454 -4.61 45.24 21.72
C THR A 454 -4.43 43.93 20.96
N GLY A 455 -3.98 44.02 19.70
CA GLY A 455 -3.43 42.88 18.97
C GLY A 455 -2.09 42.39 19.56
N PRO A 456 -1.60 41.20 19.17
CA PRO A 456 -0.39 40.61 19.77
C PRO A 456 0.88 41.39 19.41
N SER A 457 1.73 41.61 20.40
CA SER A 457 2.95 42.44 20.30
C SER A 457 4.17 41.69 19.73
N VAL A 458 4.02 41.05 18.57
CA VAL A 458 5.12 40.35 17.86
C VAL A 458 5.05 40.54 16.34
N PRO A 459 6.19 40.82 15.67
CA PRO A 459 6.22 40.99 14.22
C PRO A 459 6.06 39.67 13.46
N SER A 460 5.39 39.72 12.32
CA SER A 460 5.16 38.57 11.43
C SER A 460 6.47 37.91 10.98
N GLY A 461 6.72 36.67 11.42
CA GLY A 461 7.85 35.86 10.94
C GLY A 461 8.30 34.70 11.82
N HIS A 462 8.06 34.74 13.14
CA HIS A 462 8.49 33.69 14.07
C HIS A 462 7.29 33.01 14.77
N THR A 463 6.93 31.82 14.30
CA THR A 463 5.86 30.99 14.89
C THR A 463 6.40 30.03 15.97
N ALA A 464 6.54 30.54 17.20
CA ALA A 464 6.45 29.67 18.37
C ALA A 464 4.96 29.40 18.66
N ILE A 465 4.46 28.26 18.17
CA ILE A 465 3.03 27.91 18.21
C ILE A 465 2.60 27.64 19.65
N SER A 466 1.89 28.59 20.27
CA SER A 466 1.19 28.40 21.55
C SER A 466 -0.28 28.09 21.28
N ILE A 467 -0.72 26.88 21.64
CA ILE A 467 -2.11 26.43 21.49
C ILE A 467 -2.77 26.48 22.87
N GLU A 468 -3.78 27.34 23.03
CA GLU A 468 -4.74 27.23 24.14
C GLU A 468 -5.90 26.30 23.73
N PRO A 469 -6.32 25.37 24.62
CA PRO A 469 -7.41 24.44 24.32
C PRO A 469 -8.79 25.10 24.44
N PRO A 470 -9.75 24.82 23.55
CA PRO A 470 -11.11 25.37 23.62
C PRO A 470 -11.90 24.98 24.89
N SER A 471 -12.76 25.89 25.35
CA SER A 471 -13.71 25.65 26.45
C SER A 471 -14.88 24.78 25.98
N VAL A 472 -15.13 23.66 26.67
CA VAL A 472 -16.14 22.66 26.33
C VAL A 472 -17.48 22.88 27.06
N LEU A 473 -18.19 23.98 26.76
CA LEU A 473 -19.56 24.24 27.25
C LEU A 473 -20.44 25.03 26.26
N ALA A 474 -20.74 24.45 25.10
CA ALA A 474 -21.93 24.77 24.28
C ALA A 474 -22.16 23.66 23.23
N GLU A 475 -23.40 23.53 22.75
CA GLU A 475 -23.82 22.66 21.62
C GLU A 475 -23.57 21.14 21.79
N GLN A 476 -24.49 20.49 22.51
CA GLN A 476 -24.91 19.13 22.15
C GLN A 476 -25.86 19.23 20.95
N SER A 477 -25.51 18.64 19.81
CA SER A 477 -26.46 18.28 18.75
C SER A 477 -25.95 17.06 17.98
N ASP A 478 -26.86 16.18 17.59
CA ASP A 478 -26.56 14.83 17.11
C ASP A 478 -25.91 14.81 15.71
N GLU A 479 -24.83 14.03 15.56
CA GLU A 479 -24.63 13.19 14.37
C GLU A 479 -24.17 11.78 14.77
N SER A 480 -24.60 10.79 13.98
CA SER A 480 -24.76 9.40 14.40
C SER A 480 -23.69 8.44 13.88
N ASP A 481 -23.27 7.51 14.75
CA ASP A 481 -22.78 6.15 14.46
C ASP A 481 -22.04 5.90 13.13
N ALA A 482 -20.70 6.02 13.16
CA ALA A 482 -19.79 5.28 12.28
C ALA A 482 -18.71 4.59 13.14
N ASP A 483 -18.86 3.27 13.35
CA ASP A 483 -17.99 2.44 14.20
C ASP A 483 -16.72 2.02 13.43
N ASP A 484 -15.72 2.90 13.41
CA ASP A 484 -14.40 2.65 12.81
C ASP A 484 -13.58 1.67 13.69
N ASN A 485 -13.81 0.37 13.50
CA ASN A 485 -13.03 -0.71 14.12
C ASN A 485 -12.02 -1.28 13.09
N ALA A 486 -10.99 -0.48 12.77
CA ALA A 486 -9.91 -0.85 11.84
C ALA A 486 -8.64 -1.40 12.52
N GLU A 487 -8.67 -1.63 13.83
CA GLU A 487 -7.54 -2.16 14.62
C GLU A 487 -7.96 -3.41 15.39
N GLU A 488 -7.68 -4.62 14.85
CA GLU A 488 -7.40 -5.87 15.59
C GLU A 488 -7.27 -7.09 14.62
N GLU A 489 -6.28 -7.08 13.73
CA GLU A 489 -5.96 -8.26 12.89
C GLU A 489 -5.07 -9.27 13.65
N ARG A 490 -5.55 -9.77 14.79
CA ARG A 490 -4.90 -10.85 15.54
C ARG A 490 -5.94 -11.90 16.00
N PRO A 491 -5.67 -13.21 15.88
CA PRO A 491 -6.62 -14.24 16.30
C PRO A 491 -6.91 -14.14 17.80
N LEU A 492 -8.17 -13.86 18.13
CA LEU A 492 -8.66 -13.77 19.50
C LEU A 492 -8.78 -15.15 20.16
N ASN A 493 -8.53 -15.18 21.47
CA ASN A 493 -8.67 -16.40 22.26
C ASN A 493 -10.16 -16.70 22.56
N ARG A 494 -10.48 -17.98 22.79
CA ARG A 494 -11.88 -18.45 22.94
C ARG A 494 -12.67 -17.71 24.03
N GLU A 495 -11.98 -17.30 25.08
CA GLU A 495 -12.53 -16.59 26.24
C GLU A 495 -12.85 -15.11 25.90
N GLU A 496 -12.00 -14.45 25.12
CA GLU A 496 -12.19 -13.08 24.62
C GLU A 496 -13.37 -13.01 23.64
N ILE A 497 -13.50 -14.00 22.76
CA ILE A 497 -14.64 -14.15 21.85
C ILE A 497 -15.95 -14.27 22.66
N SER A 498 -15.97 -15.11 23.70
CA SER A 498 -17.13 -15.27 24.59
C SER A 498 -17.52 -13.95 25.27
N GLN A 499 -16.53 -13.19 25.78
CA GLN A 499 -16.78 -11.88 26.37
C GLN A 499 -17.31 -10.86 25.35
N ARG A 500 -16.75 -10.79 24.14
CA ARG A 500 -17.20 -9.88 23.07
C ARG A 500 -18.65 -10.21 22.64
N VAL A 501 -19.00 -11.50 22.53
CA VAL A 501 -20.37 -11.96 22.25
C VAL A 501 -21.34 -11.58 23.37
N ASN A 502 -20.98 -11.82 24.64
CA ASN A 502 -21.81 -11.44 25.79
C ASN A 502 -22.04 -9.91 25.87
N LYS A 503 -21.00 -9.11 25.62
CA LYS A 503 -21.10 -7.64 25.59
C LYS A 503 -22.01 -7.15 24.46
N ARG A 504 -21.97 -7.82 23.29
CA ARG A 504 -22.86 -7.54 22.14
C ARG A 504 -24.30 -7.99 22.39
N MET A 505 -24.50 -9.11 23.08
CA MET A 505 -25.82 -9.57 23.57
C MET A 505 -26.43 -8.58 24.57
N GLN A 506 -25.67 -8.13 25.57
CA GLN A 506 -26.12 -7.11 26.53
C GLN A 506 -26.47 -5.78 25.85
N LYS A 507 -25.66 -5.30 24.90
CA LYS A 507 -26.02 -4.12 24.07
C LYS A 507 -27.33 -4.32 23.31
N ARG A 508 -27.57 -5.50 22.70
CA ARG A 508 -28.83 -5.80 21.97
C ARG A 508 -30.05 -5.96 22.88
N LEU A 509 -29.87 -6.41 24.12
CA LEU A 509 -30.93 -6.46 25.13
C LEU A 509 -31.30 -5.04 25.61
N ASN A 510 -30.30 -4.20 25.88
CA ASN A 510 -30.50 -2.81 26.29
C ASN A 510 -31.00 -1.89 25.15
N SER A 511 -30.79 -2.23 23.88
CA SER A 511 -31.40 -1.50 22.76
C SER A 511 -32.87 -1.89 22.56
N LYS A 512 -33.23 -3.17 22.73
CA LYS A 512 -34.62 -3.64 22.68
C LYS A 512 -35.51 -3.08 23.79
N SER A 513 -34.97 -2.77 24.97
CA SER A 513 -35.75 -2.16 26.06
C SER A 513 -36.02 -0.66 25.87
N LYS A 514 -35.34 0.01 24.94
CA LYS A 514 -35.54 1.45 24.64
C LYS A 514 -36.50 1.72 23.48
N SER A 515 -36.95 0.71 22.74
CA SER A 515 -37.74 0.89 21.49
C SER A 515 -39.22 0.53 21.63
N LEU A 516 -39.93 1.11 22.61
CA LEU A 516 -41.40 1.03 22.73
C LEU A 516 -42.01 2.34 23.28
N PRO A 517 -42.35 3.32 22.43
CA PRO A 517 -43.26 4.40 22.79
C PRO A 517 -44.72 3.96 22.61
N GLY A 518 -45.58 4.27 23.58
CA GLY A 518 -46.99 3.87 23.57
C GLY A 518 -47.81 4.59 22.48
N LYS A 519 -48.63 3.83 21.75
CA LYS A 519 -49.70 4.40 20.89
C LYS A 519 -50.97 4.59 21.72
N ALA A 520 -51.38 5.85 21.87
CA ALA A 520 -52.75 6.17 22.29
C ALA A 520 -53.74 5.85 21.15
N LEU A 521 -54.92 5.33 21.51
CA LEU A 521 -56.09 5.19 20.63
C LEU A 521 -57.22 6.08 21.17
N PRO A 522 -58.05 6.69 20.30
CA PRO A 522 -59.05 7.67 20.73
C PRO A 522 -60.38 7.03 21.15
N GLY A 523 -60.87 7.43 22.34
CA GLY A 523 -62.28 7.74 22.60
C GLY A 523 -63.31 6.61 22.69
N SER A 524 -63.69 6.24 23.92
CA SER A 524 -65.05 5.79 24.25
C SER A 524 -65.49 6.25 25.65
N ARG A 525 -66.77 6.59 25.80
CA ARG A 525 -67.38 7.27 26.97
C ARG A 525 -67.64 6.34 28.17
N SER A 526 -67.39 6.82 29.40
CA SER A 526 -68.24 6.67 30.61
C SER A 526 -67.59 7.48 31.76
N ARG A 527 -68.19 8.51 32.38
CA ARG A 527 -69.30 8.59 33.35
C ARG A 527 -69.03 7.92 34.72
N PHE A 528 -69.50 8.61 35.78
CA PHE A 528 -69.35 8.41 37.25
C PHE A 528 -68.01 8.93 37.81
N LYS A 529 -68.01 9.98 38.65
CA LYS A 529 -68.37 10.08 40.09
C LYS A 529 -67.32 9.38 40.97
N GLU A 530 -66.83 9.96 42.08
CA GLU A 530 -67.25 11.18 42.84
C GLU A 530 -66.17 12.27 42.89
#